data_AF-A0AAD7JY64-F1
#
_entry.id   AF-A0AAD7JY64-F1
#
_cell.length_a   1.000
_cell.length_b   1.000
_cell.length_c   1.000
_cell.angle_alpha   90.00
_cell.angle_beta   90.00
_cell.angle_gamma   90.00
#
_symmetry.space_group_name_H-M   'P 1'
#
loop_
_entity.id
_entity.type
_entity.pdbx_description
1 polymer ?
#
loop_
_entity_poly.entity_id
_entity_poly.type
_entity_poly.pdbx_seq_one_letter_code
_entity_poly.pdbx_strand_id
1 'polypeptide(L)'
;MAKSTRSKVKRSFRSKKRETGIYAATEAARLNRLHAKLSTVASRSDPPQLDADGMEDDEDLPANEVNQDSIPAESMQVDAESSKKISTHGPRGSRREEWRTSKGLAARPSPAGMNRQGGVAARRKAGRSKRRR
;
A
#
# COMPACT_ATOMS: atom_id res chain seq x y z
N MET A 1 18.88 -46.18 -0.30
CA MET A 1 18.74 -45.04 -1.26
C MET A 1 18.51 -43.73 -0.51
N ALA A 2 19.34 -42.71 -0.76
CA ALA A 2 19.10 -41.37 -0.24
C ALA A 2 17.84 -40.74 -0.89
N LYS A 3 17.23 -39.76 -0.21
CA LYS A 3 16.06 -39.04 -0.75
C LYS A 3 16.54 -37.85 -1.60
N SER A 4 15.90 -37.64 -2.75
CA SER A 4 16.14 -36.47 -3.61
C SER A 4 15.79 -35.15 -2.90
N THR A 5 16.46 -34.06 -3.31
CA THR A 5 16.20 -32.68 -2.84
C THR A 5 14.75 -32.24 -3.09
N ARG A 6 14.14 -32.72 -4.18
CA ARG A 6 12.75 -32.40 -4.55
C ARG A 6 11.72 -33.40 -3.98
N SER A 7 12.16 -34.37 -3.17
CA SER A 7 11.25 -35.34 -2.57
C SER A 7 10.21 -34.66 -1.69
N LYS A 8 8.94 -35.08 -1.82
CA LYS A 8 7.81 -34.48 -1.09
C LYS A 8 8.00 -34.55 0.42
N VAL A 9 8.51 -35.67 0.94
CA VAL A 9 8.78 -35.88 2.36
C VAL A 9 9.83 -34.90 2.90
N LYS A 10 10.94 -34.69 2.21
CA LYS A 10 11.96 -33.74 2.68
C LYS A 10 11.50 -32.29 2.54
N ARG A 11 10.72 -31.98 1.49
CA ARG A 11 10.14 -30.66 1.29
C ARG A 11 9.13 -30.30 2.38
N SER A 12 8.20 -31.19 2.72
CA SER A 12 7.21 -30.93 3.78
C SER A 12 7.88 -30.74 5.13
N PHE A 13 8.90 -31.55 5.46
CA PHE A 13 9.70 -31.35 6.66
C PHE A 13 10.41 -29.98 6.69
N ARG A 14 10.98 -29.55 5.56
CA ARG A 14 11.60 -28.21 5.45
C ARG A 14 10.57 -27.09 5.57
N SER A 15 9.35 -27.26 5.07
CA SER A 15 8.25 -26.28 5.25
C SER A 15 7.94 -26.11 6.73
N LYS A 16 7.66 -27.22 7.43
CA LYS A 16 7.39 -27.23 8.87
C LYS A 16 8.51 -26.56 9.66
N LYS A 17 9.78 -26.87 9.34
CA LYS A 17 10.93 -26.26 10.02
C LYS A 17 11.01 -24.74 9.81
N ARG A 18 10.56 -24.23 8.65
CA ARG A 18 10.53 -22.79 8.38
C ARG A 18 9.38 -22.10 9.09
N GLU A 19 8.21 -22.73 9.16
CA GLU A 19 6.98 -22.13 9.71
C GLU A 19 6.93 -22.19 11.24
N THR A 20 7.26 -23.34 11.84
CA THR A 20 7.09 -23.56 13.29
C THR A 20 8.42 -23.69 14.05
N GLY A 21 9.54 -23.65 13.33
CA GLY A 21 10.87 -23.81 13.92
C GLY A 21 11.56 -22.49 14.24
N ILE A 22 12.81 -22.61 14.67
CA ILE A 22 13.69 -21.49 15.03
C ILE A 22 13.83 -20.47 13.90
N TYR A 23 13.76 -20.91 12.64
CA TYR A 23 13.84 -20.02 11.48
C TYR A 23 12.75 -18.94 11.49
N ALA A 24 11.50 -19.31 11.80
CA ALA A 24 10.40 -18.35 11.90
C ALA A 24 10.67 -17.28 12.96
N ALA A 25 11.09 -17.70 14.16
CA ALA A 25 11.41 -16.78 15.25
C ALA A 25 12.54 -15.81 14.89
N THR A 26 13.61 -16.31 14.26
CA THR A 26 14.74 -15.47 13.83
C THR A 26 14.36 -14.49 12.72
N GLU A 27 13.50 -14.90 11.80
CA GLU A 27 13.00 -14.06 10.72
C GLU A 27 12.10 -12.95 11.26
N ALA A 28 11.17 -13.30 12.16
CA ALA A 28 10.29 -12.35 12.83
C ALA A 28 11.07 -11.31 13.64
N ALA A 29 12.08 -11.74 14.41
CA ALA A 29 12.94 -10.82 15.16
C ALA A 29 13.69 -9.83 14.25
N ARG A 30 14.22 -10.32 13.11
CA ARG A 30 14.88 -9.46 12.12
C ARG A 30 13.90 -8.46 11.49
N LEU A 31 12.69 -8.90 11.15
CA LEU A 31 11.65 -8.05 10.59
C LEU A 31 11.27 -6.95 11.58
N ASN A 32 11.01 -7.29 12.84
CA ASN A 32 10.67 -6.33 13.89
C ASN A 32 11.79 -5.29 14.09
N ARG A 33 13.06 -5.73 14.08
CA ARG A 33 14.20 -4.81 14.15
C ARG A 33 14.23 -3.82 12.99
N LEU A 34 13.98 -4.30 11.77
CA LEU A 34 13.93 -3.43 10.59
C LEU A 34 12.74 -2.48 10.62
N HIS A 35 11.58 -2.95 11.07
CA HIS A 35 10.41 -2.13 11.24
C HIS A 35 10.66 -1.00 12.25
N ALA A 36 11.25 -1.31 13.40
CA ALA A 36 11.64 -0.31 14.40
C ALA A 36 12.55 0.77 13.80
N LYS A 37 13.60 0.38 13.06
CA LYS A 37 14.50 1.32 12.37
C LYS A 37 13.79 2.17 11.32
N LEU A 38 12.86 1.60 10.57
CA LEU A 38 12.09 2.34 9.58
C LEU A 38 11.11 3.30 10.23
N SER A 39 10.46 2.90 11.33
CA SER A 39 9.58 3.79 12.08
C SER A 39 10.35 4.97 12.67
N THR A 40 11.56 4.77 13.21
CA THR A 40 12.38 5.88 13.72
C THR A 40 12.79 6.85 12.61
N VAL A 41 13.16 6.33 11.44
CA VAL A 41 13.50 7.17 10.27
C VAL A 41 12.25 7.90 9.75
N ALA A 42 11.10 7.24 9.66
CA ALA A 42 9.87 7.83 9.15
C ALA A 42 9.26 8.88 10.10
N SER A 43 9.44 8.72 11.41
CA SER A 43 9.02 9.71 12.41
C SER A 43 9.97 10.90 12.50
N ARG A 44 11.17 10.82 11.92
CA ARG A 44 12.08 11.96 11.82
C ARG A 44 11.54 12.91 10.74
N SER A 45 11.23 14.15 11.13
CA SER A 45 10.70 15.20 10.25
C SER A 45 11.70 15.66 9.18
N ASP A 46 12.99 15.52 9.48
CA ASP A 46 14.06 15.93 8.58
C ASP A 46 14.75 14.72 7.96
N PRO A 47 15.00 14.71 6.64
CA PRO A 47 15.72 13.63 6.00
C PRO A 47 17.12 13.52 6.62
N PRO A 48 17.57 12.31 7.01
CA PRO A 48 18.92 12.15 7.52
C PRO A 48 19.92 12.53 6.42
N GLN A 49 20.65 13.63 6.65
CA GLN A 49 21.86 13.96 5.92
C GLN A 49 22.80 12.76 6.07
N LEU A 50 23.04 12.03 4.98
CA LEU A 50 23.99 10.92 4.96
C LEU A 50 25.40 11.52 4.94
N ASP A 51 25.91 11.88 6.10
CA ASP A 51 27.33 12.16 6.26
C ASP A 51 28.06 10.81 6.21
N ALA A 52 28.81 10.64 5.14
CA ALA A 52 29.57 9.45 4.83
C ALA A 52 30.85 9.40 5.69
N ASP A 53 30.71 9.16 6.99
CA ASP A 53 31.76 8.55 7.83
C ASP A 53 31.27 8.38 9.27
N GLY A 54 31.59 7.23 9.87
CA GLY A 54 31.51 7.04 11.33
C GLY A 54 30.48 6.02 11.79
N MET A 55 30.96 4.83 12.12
CA MET A 55 30.26 3.96 13.07
C MET A 55 30.16 4.68 14.41
N GLU A 56 28.94 4.81 14.96
CA GLU A 56 28.74 4.93 16.39
C GLU A 56 27.62 3.97 16.79
N ASP A 57 28.01 2.95 17.58
CA ASP A 57 27.15 2.14 18.43
C ASP A 57 26.44 3.09 19.39
N ASP A 58 25.11 3.11 19.36
CA ASP A 58 24.32 3.69 20.46
C ASP A 58 23.73 2.53 21.28
N GLU A 59 24.34 2.35 22.44
CA GLU A 59 23.95 1.46 23.53
C GLU A 59 22.61 1.89 24.17
N ASP A 60 21.80 0.88 24.52
CA ASP A 60 20.83 0.82 25.62
C ASP A 60 20.16 2.09 26.18
N LEU A 61 18.82 2.20 26.02
CA LEU A 61 17.92 2.70 27.08
C LEU A 61 16.53 2.00 27.04
N PRO A 62 15.81 1.88 28.19
CA PRO A 62 15.14 0.65 28.61
C PRO A 62 13.60 0.64 28.55
N ALA A 63 13.07 -0.59 28.67
CA ALA A 63 11.86 -1.04 29.37
C ALA A 63 10.64 -0.10 29.51
N ASN A 64 9.56 -0.54 28.87
CA ASN A 64 8.24 -0.78 29.48
C ASN A 64 7.51 0.41 30.14
N GLU A 65 6.62 1.05 29.38
CA GLU A 65 5.46 1.74 29.95
C GLU A 65 4.17 1.28 29.25
N VAL A 66 3.46 0.40 29.94
CA VAL A 66 2.06 0.07 29.66
C VAL A 66 1.24 1.20 30.27
N ASN A 67 0.68 2.07 29.45
CA ASN A 67 -0.40 2.96 29.86
C ASN A 67 -1.62 2.71 28.98
N GLN A 68 -2.41 1.74 29.42
CA GLN A 68 -3.75 1.45 28.94
C GLN A 68 -4.70 2.15 29.91
N ASP A 69 -5.18 3.34 29.56
CA ASP A 69 -6.44 3.83 30.12
C ASP A 69 -7.11 4.91 29.25
N SER A 70 -8.27 4.52 28.71
CA SER A 70 -9.51 5.31 28.75
C SER A 70 -9.62 6.59 27.93
N ILE A 71 -9.95 6.45 26.63
CA ILE A 71 -10.71 7.47 25.87
C ILE A 71 -12.11 6.89 25.60
N PRO A 72 -13.20 7.59 25.96
CA PRO A 72 -14.55 7.04 25.84
C PRO A 72 -14.95 6.90 24.38
N ALA A 73 -15.48 5.73 24.03
CA ALA A 73 -16.12 5.48 22.75
C ALA A 73 -17.45 6.25 22.69
N GLU A 74 -17.41 7.50 22.24
CA GLU A 74 -18.62 8.17 21.75
C GLU A 74 -19.11 7.44 20.49
N SER A 75 -20.24 6.78 20.66
CA SER A 75 -21.02 6.14 19.62
C SER A 75 -21.41 7.15 18.55
N MET A 76 -20.80 7.06 17.37
CA MET A 76 -21.22 7.86 16.20
C MET A 76 -22.60 7.42 15.74
N GLN A 77 -23.61 8.24 16.05
CA GLN A 77 -24.95 8.17 15.48
C GLN A 77 -24.85 8.41 13.96
N VAL A 78 -25.32 7.47 13.16
CA VAL A 78 -25.35 7.59 11.69
C VAL A 78 -26.68 8.21 11.28
N ASP A 79 -26.70 9.52 11.06
CA ASP A 79 -27.84 10.19 10.43
C ASP A 79 -27.98 9.72 8.97
N ALA A 80 -29.16 9.19 8.65
CA ALA A 80 -29.49 8.55 7.39
C ALA A 80 -29.81 9.56 6.27
N GLU A 81 -28.91 10.49 5.99
CA GLU A 81 -28.98 11.34 4.81
C GLU A 81 -28.06 10.79 3.71
N SER A 82 -28.59 10.62 2.49
CA SER A 82 -27.83 10.12 1.34
C SER A 82 -26.58 10.98 1.11
N SER A 83 -25.41 10.43 1.45
CA SER A 83 -24.15 11.15 1.37
C SER A 83 -23.86 11.55 -0.07
N LYS A 84 -23.68 12.85 -0.30
CA LYS A 84 -23.15 13.37 -1.57
C LYS A 84 -21.80 12.67 -1.79
N LYS A 85 -21.63 11.96 -2.92
CA LYS A 85 -20.36 11.31 -3.26
C LYS A 85 -19.28 12.38 -3.41
N ILE A 86 -18.48 12.56 -2.36
CA ILE A 86 -17.31 13.42 -2.40
C ILE A 86 -16.25 12.69 -3.23
N SER A 87 -15.91 13.24 -4.40
CA SER A 87 -14.82 12.74 -5.22
C SER A 87 -13.51 12.97 -4.46
N THR A 88 -12.95 11.93 -3.87
CA THR A 88 -11.64 11.96 -3.19
C THR A 88 -10.47 12.20 -4.15
N HIS A 89 -10.74 12.22 -5.46
CA HIS A 89 -9.75 12.49 -6.48
C HIS A 89 -9.96 13.93 -6.98
N GLY A 90 -9.08 14.83 -6.55
CA GLY A 90 -8.99 16.19 -7.09
C GLY A 90 -8.58 16.20 -8.59
N PRO A 91 -8.65 17.37 -9.26
CA PRO A 91 -8.20 17.50 -10.64
C PRO A 91 -6.73 17.08 -10.76
N ARG A 92 -6.39 16.26 -11.77
CA ARG A 92 -5.05 15.66 -11.89
C ARG A 92 -4.01 16.62 -12.49
N GLY A 93 -4.36 17.89 -12.68
CA GLY A 93 -3.45 18.94 -13.17
C GLY A 93 -2.77 18.60 -14.51
N SER A 94 -3.42 17.80 -15.37
CA SER A 94 -2.82 17.47 -16.65
C SER A 94 -2.94 18.66 -17.59
N ARG A 95 -1.85 19.02 -18.30
CA ARG A 95 -1.84 20.07 -19.35
C ARG A 95 -2.99 19.92 -20.36
N ARG A 96 -3.43 18.69 -20.63
CA ARG A 96 -4.59 18.42 -21.51
C ARG A 96 -5.92 18.81 -20.86
N GLU A 97 -6.08 18.62 -19.55
CA GLU A 97 -7.28 19.02 -18.81
C GLU A 97 -7.34 20.56 -18.73
N GLU A 98 -6.22 21.22 -18.44
CA GLU A 98 -6.12 22.68 -18.40
C GLU A 98 -6.42 23.33 -19.76
N TRP A 99 -5.85 22.81 -20.85
CA TRP A 99 -6.15 23.30 -22.20
C TRP A 99 -7.63 23.09 -22.58
N ARG A 100 -8.25 22.02 -22.08
CA ARG A 100 -9.68 21.79 -22.32
C ARG A 100 -10.54 22.76 -21.53
N THR A 101 -10.25 22.96 -20.25
CA THR A 101 -10.95 23.91 -19.39
C THR A 101 -10.80 25.34 -19.92
N SER A 102 -9.61 25.75 -20.37
CA SER A 102 -9.39 27.07 -20.98
C SER A 102 -10.10 27.26 -22.32
N LYS A 103 -10.45 26.16 -23.00
CA LYS A 103 -11.27 26.15 -24.21
C LYS A 103 -12.76 25.91 -23.94
N GLY A 104 -13.20 25.95 -22.67
CA GLY A 104 -14.60 25.72 -22.29
C GLY A 104 -15.09 24.28 -22.49
N LEU A 105 -14.17 23.33 -22.66
CA LEU A 105 -14.48 21.91 -22.84
C LEU A 105 -14.35 21.18 -21.50
N ALA A 106 -15.18 20.14 -21.29
CA ALA A 106 -15.07 19.30 -20.09
C ALA A 106 -13.65 18.72 -19.92
N ALA A 107 -13.04 18.89 -18.74
CA ALA A 107 -11.67 18.49 -18.42
C ALA A 107 -11.36 17.05 -18.85
N ARG A 108 -12.25 16.10 -18.51
CA ARG A 108 -12.25 14.74 -19.03
C ARG A 108 -13.55 14.47 -19.78
N PRO A 109 -13.49 13.84 -20.96
CA PRO A 109 -14.72 13.42 -21.62
C PRO A 109 -15.39 12.34 -20.77
N SER A 110 -16.67 12.53 -20.45
CA SER A 110 -17.46 11.54 -19.71
C SER A 110 -17.48 10.21 -20.46
N PRO A 111 -17.34 9.07 -19.76
CA PRO A 111 -17.57 7.77 -20.37
C PRO A 111 -19.04 7.66 -20.79
N ALA A 112 -19.31 7.00 -21.91
CA ALA A 112 -20.63 6.90 -22.52
C ALA A 112 -21.58 5.90 -21.81
N GLY A 113 -21.31 5.54 -20.55
CA GLY A 113 -22.08 4.58 -19.76
C GLY A 113 -21.28 3.34 -19.34
N MET A 114 -22.01 2.32 -18.87
CA MET A 114 -21.47 1.03 -18.42
C MET A 114 -21.48 0.02 -19.59
N ASN A 115 -20.49 -0.87 -19.65
CA ASN A 115 -20.51 -2.02 -20.54
C ASN A 115 -21.47 -3.10 -19.98
N ARG A 116 -21.79 -4.13 -20.79
CA ARG A 116 -22.63 -5.26 -20.35
C ARG A 116 -22.06 -6.08 -19.17
N GLN A 117 -20.78 -5.89 -18.84
CA GLN A 117 -20.08 -6.58 -17.76
C GLN A 117 -20.00 -5.73 -16.49
N GLY A 118 -20.70 -4.58 -16.42
CA GLY A 118 -20.74 -3.73 -15.24
C GLY A 118 -19.52 -2.81 -15.05
N GLY A 119 -18.59 -2.76 -16.01
CA GLY A 119 -17.44 -1.84 -16.01
C GLY A 119 -17.66 -0.60 -16.88
N VAL A 120 -16.87 0.45 -16.67
CA VAL A 120 -16.94 1.69 -17.48
C VAL A 120 -16.70 1.38 -18.96
N ALA A 121 -17.62 1.78 -19.84
CA ALA A 121 -17.53 1.49 -21.26
C ALA A 121 -16.27 2.13 -21.88
N ALA A 122 -15.45 1.29 -22.53
CA ALA A 122 -14.27 1.76 -23.25
C ALA A 122 -14.67 2.68 -24.41
N ARG A 123 -14.00 3.83 -24.54
CA ARG A 123 -14.29 4.83 -25.59
C ARG A 123 -14.00 4.33 -27.01
N ARG A 124 -13.18 3.30 -27.15
CA ARG A 124 -12.84 2.63 -28.41
C ARG A 124 -12.96 1.13 -28.20
N LYS A 125 -13.57 0.42 -29.15
CA LYS A 125 -13.43 -1.04 -29.23
C LYS A 125 -11.96 -1.34 -29.49
N ALA A 126 -11.26 -1.90 -28.50
CA ALA A 126 -9.91 -2.42 -28.69
C ALA A 126 -9.94 -3.40 -29.88
N GLY A 127 -8.99 -3.27 -30.80
CA GLY A 127 -8.87 -4.15 -31.97
C GLY A 127 -9.68 -3.77 -33.22
N ARG A 128 -10.52 -2.71 -33.21
CA ARG A 128 -11.17 -2.26 -34.44
C ARG A 128 -10.39 -1.10 -35.07
N SER A 129 -9.70 -1.37 -36.18
CA SER A 129 -9.01 -0.32 -36.93
C SER A 129 -10.01 0.77 -37.34
N LYS A 130 -9.61 2.02 -37.16
CA LYS A 130 -10.42 3.18 -37.56
C LYS A 130 -10.53 3.12 -39.08
N ARG A 131 -11.68 2.71 -39.61
CA ARG A 131 -11.96 2.85 -41.05
C ARG A 131 -11.83 4.32 -41.37
N ARG A 132 -10.73 4.69 -42.04
CA ARG A 132 -10.53 6.02 -42.60
C ARG A 132 -11.58 6.16 -43.69
N ARG A 133 -12.52 7.05 -43.47
CA ARG A 133 -13.24 7.71 -44.56
C ARG A 133 -12.48 8.98 -44.84
#